data_AF-A0A534B1W1-F1
#
_entry.id   AF-A0A534B1W1-F1
#
_cell.length_a   1.000
_cell.length_b   1.000
_cell.length_c   1.000
_cell.angle_alpha   90.00
_cell.angle_beta   90.00
_cell.angle_gamma   90.00
#
_symmetry.space_group_name_H-M   'P 1'
#
loop_
_entity.id
_entity.type
_entity.pdbx_description
1 polymer ?
#
loop_
_entity_poly.entity_id
_entity_poly.type
_entity_poly.pdbx_seq_one_letter_code
_entity_poly.pdbx_strand_id
1 'polypeptide(L)'
;MFELPPFILALAFIAVGAAAWYLGRRNGAARTVRLPRDYYIGLDHLINDRFDHAAEIFARMAAADGDAAEIQFALGSLFRRRGEVDRAIAIHSRLQASGNAGLRDKAAFALALD
;
A
#
# COMPACT_ATOMS: atom_id res chain seq x y z
N MET A 1 47.44 1.57 19.45
CA MET A 1 46.06 1.10 19.71
C MET A 1 45.29 2.29 20.24
N PHE A 2 44.33 2.81 19.48
CA PHE A 2 43.46 3.91 19.94
C PHE A 2 42.41 3.32 20.88
N GLU A 3 42.65 3.40 22.19
CA GLU A 3 41.67 3.04 23.21
C GLU A 3 40.61 4.15 23.24
N LEU A 4 39.45 3.92 22.62
CA LEU A 4 38.35 4.86 22.69
C LEU A 4 37.79 4.85 24.13
N PRO A 5 37.74 6.02 24.81
CA PRO A 5 37.26 6.05 26.18
C PRO A 5 35.79 5.60 26.23
N PRO A 6 35.42 4.78 27.22
CA PRO A 6 34.11 4.12 27.28
C PRO A 6 32.94 5.09 27.31
N PHE A 7 33.16 6.33 27.76
CA PHE A 7 32.17 7.40 27.76
C PHE A 7 31.77 7.84 26.34
N ILE A 8 32.68 7.81 25.37
CA ILE A 8 32.37 8.13 23.97
C ILE A 8 31.49 7.04 23.34
N LEU A 9 31.77 5.78 23.67
CA LEU A 9 30.95 4.63 23.27
C LEU A 9 29.54 4.72 23.84
N ALA A 10 29.40 5.04 25.13
CA ALA A 10 28.11 5.25 25.78
C ALA A 10 27.33 6.40 25.14
N LEU A 11 27.99 7.53 24.85
CA LEU A 11 27.39 8.68 24.19
C LEU A 11 26.92 8.34 22.77
N ALA A 12 27.75 7.62 22.00
CA ALA A 12 27.40 7.19 20.65
C ALA A 12 26.20 6.24 20.64
N PHE A 13 26.13 5.30 21.59
CA PHE A 13 25.00 4.38 21.73
C PHE A 13 23.69 5.13 22.00
N ILE A 14 23.72 6.11 22.92
CA ILE A 14 22.55 6.95 23.22
C ILE A 14 22.16 7.79 22.01
N ALA A 15 23.13 8.38 21.30
CA ALA A 15 22.87 9.18 20.11
C ALA A 15 22.21 8.36 18.98
N VAL A 16 22.71 7.15 18.74
CA VAL A 16 22.14 6.21 17.75
C VAL A 16 20.73 5.77 18.18
N GLY A 17 20.53 5.44 19.46
CA GLY A 17 19.20 5.08 19.98
C GLY A 17 18.19 6.22 19.86
N ALA A 18 18.59 7.45 20.20
CA ALA A 18 17.76 8.63 20.07
C ALA A 18 17.43 8.95 18.59
N ALA A 19 18.41 8.84 17.70
CA ALA A 19 18.21 9.01 16.26
C ALA A 19 17.27 7.93 15.71
N ALA A 20 17.47 6.66 16.07
CA ALA A 20 16.62 5.55 15.66
C ALA A 20 15.18 5.71 16.18
N TRP A 21 14.99 6.14 17.43
CA TRP A 21 13.67 6.45 17.98
C TRP A 21 13.01 7.63 17.28
N TYR A 22 13.77 8.68 16.99
CA TYR A 22 13.27 9.87 16.33
C TYR A 22 12.86 9.61 14.88
N LEU A 23 13.70 8.91 14.12
CA LEU A 23 13.39 8.46 12.76
C LEU A 23 12.26 7.42 12.77
N GLY A 24 12.29 6.48 13.72
CA GLY A 24 11.25 5.47 13.90
C GLY A 24 9.88 6.07 14.26
N ARG A 25 9.84 7.15 15.06
CA ARG A 25 8.59 7.85 15.39
C ARG A 25 8.02 8.63 14.20
N ARG A 26 8.88 9.15 13.33
CA ARG A 26 8.47 9.82 12.07
C ARG A 26 7.95 8.81 11.03
N ASN A 27 8.55 7.64 10.95
CA ASN A 27 8.12 6.55 10.07
C ASN A 27 7.02 5.66 10.68
N GLY A 28 6.79 5.76 11.99
CA GLY A 28 5.82 4.97 12.76
C GLY A 28 4.36 5.38 12.56
N ALA A 29 4.12 6.47 11.83
CA ALA A 29 2.86 6.67 11.14
C ALA A 29 2.82 5.81 9.85
N ALA A 30 3.16 4.52 9.95
CA ALA A 30 2.56 3.55 9.08
C ALA A 30 1.07 3.71 9.36
N ARG A 31 0.37 4.41 8.47
CA ARG A 31 -1.08 4.53 8.50
C ARG A 31 -1.56 3.11 8.65
N THR A 32 -1.97 2.73 9.85
CA THR A 32 -2.83 1.58 10.04
C THR A 32 -4.11 2.04 9.38
N VAL A 33 -4.17 1.91 8.05
CA VAL A 33 -5.40 1.99 7.30
C VAL A 33 -6.22 0.91 7.96
N ARG A 34 -7.11 1.32 8.86
CA ARG A 34 -8.14 0.45 9.41
C ARG A 34 -8.97 0.08 8.20
N LEU A 35 -8.52 -0.96 7.50
CA LEU A 35 -9.17 -1.44 6.30
C LEU A 35 -10.56 -1.90 6.77
N PRO A 36 -11.63 -1.40 6.16
CA PRO A 36 -12.99 -1.78 6.50
C PRO A 36 -13.14 -3.31 6.47
N ARG A 37 -14.06 -3.85 7.27
CA ARG A 37 -14.36 -5.29 7.30
C ARG A 37 -14.55 -5.87 5.89
N ASP A 38 -15.17 -5.09 5.00
CA ASP A 38 -15.46 -5.45 3.63
C ASP A 38 -14.21 -5.70 2.76
N TYR A 39 -13.06 -5.09 3.11
CA TYR A 39 -11.78 -5.37 2.45
C TYR A 39 -11.34 -6.81 2.66
N TYR A 40 -11.44 -7.30 3.90
CA TYR A 40 -11.07 -8.66 4.24
C TYR A 40 -12.03 -9.67 3.59
N ILE A 41 -13.31 -9.33 3.47
CA ILE A 41 -14.30 -10.15 2.76
C ILE A 41 -13.94 -10.22 1.27
N GLY A 42 -13.68 -9.08 0.62
CA GLY A 42 -13.23 -9.05 -0.78
C GLY A 42 -11.96 -9.85 -1.03
N LEU A 43 -11.00 -9.80 -0.09
CA LEU A 43 -9.76 -10.57 -0.16
C LEU A 43 -9.98 -12.08 0.02
N ASP A 44 -10.84 -12.50 0.94
CA ASP A 44 -11.24 -13.90 1.09
C ASP A 44 -11.83 -14.45 -0.22
N HIS A 45 -12.71 -13.69 -0.88
CA HIS A 45 -13.24 -14.07 -2.18
C HIS A 45 -12.16 -14.18 -3.25
N LEU A 46 -11.17 -13.28 -3.26
CA LEU A 46 -10.05 -13.33 -4.20
C LEU A 46 -9.18 -14.59 -4.01
N ILE A 47 -8.88 -14.94 -2.76
CA ILE A 47 -8.05 -16.11 -2.42
C ILE A 47 -8.76 -17.43 -2.76
N ASN A 48 -10.10 -17.43 -2.71
CA ASN A 48 -10.92 -18.59 -3.04
C ASN A 48 -11.43 -18.60 -4.50
N ASP A 49 -10.80 -17.86 -5.41
CA ASP A 49 -11.14 -17.76 -6.84
C ASP A 49 -12.59 -17.30 -7.14
N ARG A 50 -13.27 -16.68 -6.16
CA ARG A 50 -14.62 -16.10 -6.32
C ARG A 50 -14.54 -14.66 -6.85
N PHE A 51 -13.97 -14.50 -8.04
CA PHE A 51 -13.62 -13.20 -8.61
C PHE A 51 -14.81 -12.28 -8.85
N ASP A 52 -16.00 -12.80 -9.18
CA ASP A 52 -17.20 -11.98 -9.41
C ASP A 52 -17.71 -11.30 -8.13
N HIS A 53 -17.72 -12.02 -7.01
CA HIS A 53 -18.08 -11.45 -5.71
C HIS A 53 -17.02 -10.50 -5.17
N ALA A 54 -15.73 -10.83 -5.36
CA ALA A 54 -14.65 -9.92 -5.04
C ALA A 54 -14.82 -8.58 -5.79
N ALA A 55 -15.19 -8.63 -7.08
CA ALA A 55 -15.34 -7.44 -7.92
C ALA A 55 -16.46 -6.53 -7.42
N GLU A 56 -17.60 -7.12 -7.05
CA GLU A 56 -18.74 -6.38 -6.51
C GLU A 56 -18.40 -5.68 -5.18
N ILE A 57 -17.70 -6.37 -4.28
CA ILE A 57 -17.29 -5.82 -2.99
C ILE A 57 -16.26 -4.71 -3.17
N PHE A 58 -15.22 -4.93 -3.98
CA PHE A 58 -14.21 -3.91 -4.26
C PHE A 58 -14.80 -2.70 -5.02
N ALA A 59 -15.76 -2.90 -5.92
CA ALA A 59 -16.46 -1.81 -6.61
C ALA A 59 -17.31 -0.96 -5.64
N ARG A 60 -18.03 -1.59 -4.72
CA ARG A 60 -18.79 -0.88 -3.67
C ARG A 60 -17.88 -0.05 -2.77
N MET A 61 -16.76 -0.62 -2.32
CA MET A 61 -15.80 0.10 -1.49
C MET A 61 -15.14 1.25 -2.23
N ALA A 62 -14.80 1.06 -3.52
CA ALA A 62 -14.23 2.11 -4.36
C ALA A 62 -15.19 3.27 -4.63
N ALA A 63 -16.51 3.03 -4.57
CA ALA A 63 -17.55 4.05 -4.72
C ALA A 63 -17.87 4.76 -3.39
N ALA A 64 -17.74 4.08 -2.25
CA ALA A 64 -18.04 4.61 -0.92
C ALA A 64 -16.89 5.46 -0.35
N ASP A 65 -15.65 5.00 -0.51
CA ASP A 65 -14.45 5.73 -0.10
C ASP A 65 -13.71 6.24 -1.34
N GLY A 66 -14.02 7.46 -1.74
CA GLY A 66 -13.46 8.12 -2.94
C GLY A 66 -11.93 8.33 -2.92
N ASP A 67 -11.25 8.02 -1.81
CA ASP A 67 -9.80 8.20 -1.62
C ASP A 67 -9.05 6.87 -1.33
N ALA A 68 -9.73 5.72 -1.46
CA ALA A 68 -9.10 4.42 -1.25
C ALA A 68 -8.42 3.92 -2.54
N ALA A 69 -7.39 4.62 -2.97
CA ALA A 69 -6.68 4.28 -4.20
C ALA A 69 -6.03 2.87 -4.17
N GLU A 70 -5.80 2.30 -2.98
CA GLU A 70 -5.41 0.90 -2.78
C GLU A 70 -6.54 -0.10 -3.12
N ILE A 71 -7.80 0.27 -2.87
CA ILE A 71 -8.99 -0.52 -3.24
C ILE A 71 -9.20 -0.49 -4.76
N GLN A 72 -9.01 0.66 -5.39
CA GLN A 72 -9.06 0.75 -6.85
C GLN A 72 -7.92 -0.03 -7.53
N PHE A 73 -6.73 -0.05 -6.93
CA PHE A 73 -5.63 -0.89 -7.41
C PHE A 73 -5.98 -2.38 -7.32
N ALA A 74 -6.52 -2.84 -6.19
CA ALA A 74 -6.97 -4.23 -6.02
C ALA A 74 -8.04 -4.61 -7.05
N LEU A 75 -9.01 -3.72 -7.29
CA LEU A 75 -10.07 -3.89 -8.29
C LEU A 75 -9.50 -3.99 -9.72
N GLY A 76 -8.51 -3.17 -10.08
CA GLY A 76 -7.83 -3.27 -11.38
C GLY A 76 -7.13 -4.62 -11.57
N SER A 77 -6.40 -5.10 -10.55
CA SER A 77 -5.73 -6.41 -10.60
C SER A 77 -6.71 -7.58 -10.77
N LEU A 78 -7.90 -7.44 -10.22
CA LEU A 78 -8.97 -8.43 -10.32
C LEU A 78 -9.57 -8.47 -11.72
N PHE A 79 -9.83 -7.31 -12.34
CA PHE A 79 -10.29 -7.26 -13.74
C PHE A 79 -9.30 -7.91 -14.70
N ARG A 80 -7.99 -7.78 -14.47
CA ARG A 80 -6.97 -8.50 -15.24
C ARG A 80 -7.09 -10.01 -15.10
N ARG A 81 -7.27 -10.53 -13.87
CA ARG A 81 -7.48 -11.96 -13.60
C ARG A 81 -8.77 -12.50 -14.22
N ARG A 82 -9.79 -11.66 -14.40
CA ARG A 82 -11.05 -12.00 -15.08
C ARG A 82 -10.98 -11.86 -16.62
N GLY A 83 -9.87 -11.39 -17.17
CA GLY A 83 -9.72 -11.12 -18.61
C GLY A 83 -10.35 -9.80 -19.09
N GLU A 84 -10.79 -8.94 -18.16
CA GLU A 84 -11.36 -7.61 -18.45
C GLU A 84 -10.27 -6.53 -18.50
N VAL A 85 -9.32 -6.72 -19.40
CA VAL A 85 -8.09 -5.92 -19.50
C VAL A 85 -8.40 -4.44 -19.75
N ASP A 86 -9.37 -4.11 -20.60
CA ASP A 86 -9.75 -2.71 -20.90
C ASP A 86 -10.23 -1.95 -19.67
N ARG A 87 -10.95 -2.63 -18.77
CA ARG A 87 -11.44 -2.04 -17.50
C ARG A 87 -10.30 -1.85 -16.51
N ALA A 88 -9.35 -2.80 -16.45
CA ALA A 88 -8.16 -2.68 -15.61
C ALA A 88 -7.32 -1.45 -16.03
N ILE A 89 -7.08 -1.28 -17.33
CA ILE A 89 -6.31 -0.15 -17.90
C ILE A 89 -6.97 1.19 -17.55
N ALA A 90 -8.30 1.30 -17.71
CA ALA A 90 -9.03 2.52 -17.40
C ALA A 90 -8.91 2.93 -15.93
N ILE A 91 -8.89 1.96 -15.01
CA ILE A 91 -8.74 2.19 -13.56
C ILE A 91 -7.31 2.61 -13.22
N HIS A 92 -6.31 1.89 -13.72
CA HIS A 92 -4.90 2.21 -13.47
C HIS A 92 -4.50 3.59 -14.03
N SER A 93 -5.03 3.97 -15.19
CA SER A 93 -4.80 5.30 -15.80
C SER A 93 -5.38 6.44 -14.96
N ARG A 94 -6.59 6.27 -14.40
CA ARG A 94 -7.18 7.25 -13.46
C ARG A 94 -6.34 7.37 -12.18
N LEU A 95 -5.85 6.25 -11.66
CA LEU A 95 -5.00 6.22 -10.47
C LEU A 95 -3.69 7.01 -10.64
N GLN A 96 -3.07 6.89 -11.81
CA GLN A 96 -1.84 7.63 -12.17
C GLN A 96 -2.08 9.15 -12.21
N ALA A 97 -3.23 9.57 -12.76
CA ALA A 97 -3.64 10.96 -12.85
C ALA A 97 -3.95 11.60 -11.47
N SER A 98 -4.48 10.82 -10.52
CA SER A 98 -4.92 11.30 -9.19
C SER A 98 -3.79 11.72 -8.22
N GLY A 99 -2.50 11.54 -8.57
CA GLY A 99 -1.42 12.32 -7.94
C GLY A 99 -0.97 11.94 -6.52
N ASN A 100 -1.41 10.82 -5.94
CA ASN A 100 -0.95 10.38 -4.61
C ASN A 100 0.44 9.72 -4.72
N ALA A 101 1.50 10.37 -4.22
CA ALA A 101 2.90 10.03 -4.54
C ALA A 101 3.30 8.57 -4.24
N GLY A 102 2.84 7.98 -3.13
CA GLY A 102 3.12 6.58 -2.80
C GLY A 102 2.36 5.55 -3.65
N LEU A 103 1.33 5.99 -4.37
CA LEU A 103 0.52 5.18 -5.27
C LEU A 103 0.99 5.26 -6.72
N ARG A 104 1.66 6.35 -7.10
CA ARG A 104 2.32 6.50 -8.39
C ARG A 104 3.41 5.44 -8.59
N ASP A 105 4.20 5.17 -7.56
CA ASP A 105 5.25 4.14 -7.63
C ASP A 105 4.65 2.72 -7.78
N LYS A 106 3.57 2.41 -7.05
CA LYS A 106 2.84 1.14 -7.19
C LYS A 106 2.15 0.99 -8.56
N ALA A 107 1.55 2.06 -9.08
CA ALA A 107 0.87 2.06 -10.38
C ALA A 107 1.85 1.99 -11.56
N ALA A 108 2.98 2.70 -11.48
CA ALA A 108 4.04 2.62 -12.48
C ALA A 108 4.67 1.23 -12.55
N PHE A 109 4.85 0.58 -11.39
CA PHE A 109 5.32 -0.81 -11.32
C PHE A 109 4.32 -1.79 -11.94
N ALA A 110 3.02 -1.63 -11.69
CA ALA A 110 1.99 -2.50 -12.27
C ALA A 110 1.87 -2.35 -13.80
N LEU A 111 1.96 -1.12 -14.32
CA LEU A 111 1.96 -0.84 -15.76
C LEU A 111 3.20 -1.37 -16.49
N ALA A 112 4.34 -1.48 -15.81
CA ALA A 112 5.57 -2.05 -16.39
C ALA A 112 5.54 -3.59 -16.44
N LEU A 113 4.58 -4.22 -15.75
CA LEU A 113 4.36 -5.67 -15.69
C LEU A 113 3.20 -6.14 -16.58
N ASP A 114 2.39 -5.22 -17.08
CA ASP A 114 1.36 -5.47 -18.11
C ASP A 114 1.99 -5.35 -19.52
#